data_AF-A0A963W097-F1
#
_entry.id   AF-A0A963W097-F1
#
_cell.length_a   1.000
_cell.length_b   1.000
_cell.length_c   1.000
_cell.angle_alpha   90.00
_cell.angle_beta   90.00
_cell.angle_gamma   90.00
#
_symmetry.space_group_name_H-M   'P 1'
#
loop_
_entity.id
_entity.type
_entity.pdbx_description
1 polymer ?
#
loop_
_entity_poly.entity_id
_entity_poly.type
_entity_poly.pdbx_seq_one_letter_code
_entity_poly.pdbx_strand_id
1 'polypeptide(L)'
;GAGCCGALTHHMGKEHAALASARANIDAWTAEAEQGGLDAVVINASGCGTTVKDYGYMLRTDPAYAEKAERISALTKDVTKLLGDLGDLGAKAPVPLTVAYHSACSLQHGQKITSLPKRLLTEAGFRVEDVPEGHICCGSAGTYNLLQPELADQLKTRKVTAIEMVAPDVVAAGNVGCITQIASGTDVPVVHTVELLDWATGGPRPAALQAGSARERSRAAGDAASDEPAPRTADA
;
A
#
# COMPACT_ATOMS: atom_id res chain seq x y z
N GLY A 1 24.36 0.43 7.29
CA GLY A 1 22.90 0.24 7.39
C GLY A 1 22.25 0.58 6.07
N ALA A 2 21.06 0.05 5.80
CA ALA A 2 20.32 0.34 4.57
C ALA A 2 19.70 1.75 4.57
N GLY A 3 19.51 2.32 3.38
CA GLY A 3 18.95 3.65 3.15
C GLY A 3 17.89 3.66 2.05
N CYS A 4 17.75 4.79 1.34
CA CYS A 4 16.83 4.91 0.23
C CYS A 4 17.10 3.84 -0.85
N CYS A 5 16.05 3.29 -1.46
CA CYS A 5 16.17 2.30 -2.53
C CYS A 5 16.77 2.85 -3.84
N GLY A 6 16.87 4.18 -3.98
CA GLY A 6 17.38 4.85 -5.18
C GLY A 6 16.38 5.00 -6.33
N ALA A 7 15.12 4.55 -6.17
CA ALA A 7 14.10 4.55 -7.22
C ALA A 7 13.90 5.92 -7.88
N LEU A 8 13.60 6.96 -7.09
CA LEU A 8 13.33 8.30 -7.62
C LEU A 8 14.55 8.88 -8.34
N THR A 9 15.73 8.74 -7.74
CA THR A 9 16.99 9.18 -8.34
C THR A 9 17.24 8.49 -9.68
N HIS A 10 16.94 7.19 -9.77
CA HIS A 10 17.05 6.42 -10.99
C HIS A 10 16.08 6.91 -12.07
N HIS A 11 14.81 7.10 -11.73
CA HIS A 11 13.77 7.58 -12.67
C HIS A 11 14.03 9.00 -13.19
N MET A 12 14.83 9.80 -12.47
CA MET A 12 15.29 11.12 -12.92
C MET A 12 16.56 11.07 -13.79
N GLY A 13 17.04 9.88 -14.18
CA GLY A 13 18.24 9.71 -14.99
C GLY A 13 19.56 9.93 -14.24
N LYS A 14 19.53 10.05 -12.91
CA LYS A 14 20.74 10.23 -12.09
C LYS A 14 21.37 8.88 -11.75
N GLU A 15 21.76 8.14 -12.78
CA GLU A 15 22.17 6.74 -12.69
C GLU A 15 23.29 6.49 -11.67
N HIS A 16 24.37 7.25 -11.71
CA HIS A 16 25.50 7.05 -10.78
C HIS A 16 25.08 7.13 -9.30
N ALA A 17 24.23 8.10 -8.95
CA ALA A 17 23.73 8.27 -7.58
C ALA A 17 22.73 7.17 -7.19
N ALA A 18 21.90 6.71 -8.13
CA ALA A 18 21.00 5.59 -7.91
C ALA A 18 21.77 4.28 -7.68
N LEU A 19 22.78 3.99 -8.50
CA LEU A 19 23.63 2.82 -8.35
C LEU A 19 24.47 2.88 -7.07
N ALA A 20 24.93 4.06 -6.65
CA ALA A 20 25.58 4.21 -5.35
C ALA A 20 24.64 3.85 -4.18
N SER A 21 23.37 4.26 -4.24
CA SER A 21 22.36 3.88 -3.24
C SER A 21 22.09 2.37 -3.26
N ALA A 22 21.99 1.77 -4.45
CA ALA A 22 21.81 0.33 -4.60
C ALA A 22 22.98 -0.46 -4.01
N ARG A 23 24.23 -0.09 -4.33
CA ARG A 23 25.44 -0.72 -3.76
C ARG A 23 25.46 -0.63 -2.24
N ALA A 24 25.17 0.54 -1.67
CA ALA A 24 25.13 0.71 -0.21
C ALA A 24 24.10 -0.19 0.47
N ASN A 25 22.91 -0.36 -0.13
CA ASN A 25 21.89 -1.28 0.38
C ASN A 25 22.33 -2.74 0.23
N ILE A 26 22.91 -3.11 -0.92
CA ILE A 26 23.43 -4.46 -1.17
C ILE A 26 24.52 -4.81 -0.16
N ASP A 27 25.46 -3.92 0.11
CA ASP A 27 26.52 -4.15 1.10
C ASP A 27 25.92 -4.37 2.50
N ALA A 28 24.95 -3.54 2.89
CA ALA A 28 24.29 -3.66 4.19
C ALA A 28 23.56 -5.01 4.35
N TRP A 29 22.77 -5.43 3.37
CA TRP A 29 22.01 -6.68 3.45
C TRP A 29 22.87 -7.91 3.19
N THR A 30 23.95 -7.79 2.42
CA THR A 30 24.92 -8.89 2.24
C THR A 30 25.63 -9.17 3.57
N ALA A 31 26.06 -8.12 4.27
CA ALA A 31 26.68 -8.26 5.59
C ALA A 31 25.73 -8.89 6.62
N GLU A 32 24.43 -8.61 6.55
CA GLU A 32 23.42 -9.27 7.39
C GLU A 32 23.23 -10.74 7.00
N ALA A 33 23.17 -11.05 5.70
CA ALA A 33 23.03 -12.41 5.20
C ALA A 33 24.23 -13.30 5.54
N GLU A 34 25.44 -12.74 5.56
CA GLU A 34 26.68 -13.45 5.96
C GLU A 34 26.71 -13.80 7.45
N GLN A 35 25.96 -13.09 8.29
CA GLN A 35 25.79 -13.42 9.71
C GLN A 35 24.80 -14.58 9.94
N GLY A 36 24.20 -15.13 8.87
CA GLY A 36 23.33 -16.30 8.92
C GLY A 36 21.88 -16.01 9.31
N GLY A 37 21.47 -14.74 9.33
CA GLY A 37 20.16 -14.31 9.86
C GLY A 37 19.15 -13.75 8.85
N LEU A 38 19.44 -13.75 7.54
CA LEU A 38 18.57 -13.08 6.55
C LEU A 38 17.84 -14.05 5.60
N ASP A 39 16.56 -14.27 5.88
CA ASP A 39 15.66 -15.08 5.03
C ASP A 39 15.03 -14.28 3.89
N ALA A 40 14.73 -12.99 4.12
CA ALA A 40 14.08 -12.12 3.13
C ALA A 40 14.33 -10.64 3.42
N VAL A 41 14.38 -9.84 2.35
CA VAL A 41 14.28 -8.37 2.41
C VAL A 41 12.84 -7.98 2.15
N VAL A 42 12.10 -7.63 3.20
CA VAL A 42 10.65 -7.37 3.12
C VAL A 42 10.40 -5.89 2.83
N ILE A 43 9.72 -5.60 1.73
CA ILE A 43 9.40 -4.24 1.31
C ILE A 43 7.88 -4.03 1.35
N ASN A 44 7.46 -2.97 2.03
CA ASN A 44 6.04 -2.58 2.16
C ASN A 44 5.63 -1.44 1.21
N ALA A 45 6.57 -0.72 0.61
CA ALA A 45 6.27 0.27 -0.42
C ALA A 45 6.54 -0.33 -1.80
N SER A 46 5.48 -0.60 -2.56
CA SER A 46 5.61 -1.36 -3.81
C SER A 46 6.53 -0.69 -4.85
N GLY A 47 6.67 0.64 -4.84
CA GLY A 47 7.65 1.36 -5.66
C GLY A 47 9.10 1.01 -5.33
N CYS A 48 9.44 0.97 -4.03
CA CYS A 48 10.76 0.51 -3.58
C CYS A 48 10.97 -0.97 -3.92
N GLY A 49 9.92 -1.79 -3.76
CA GLY A 49 10.02 -3.23 -4.01
C GLY A 49 10.35 -3.58 -5.45
N THR A 50 9.81 -2.83 -6.42
CA THR A 50 10.19 -2.96 -7.84
C THR A 50 11.67 -2.66 -8.04
N THR A 51 12.15 -1.51 -7.54
CA THR A 51 13.55 -1.11 -7.73
C THR A 51 14.54 -2.06 -7.07
N VAL A 52 14.27 -2.51 -5.84
CA VAL A 52 15.17 -3.44 -5.15
C VAL A 52 15.22 -4.80 -5.87
N LYS A 53 14.09 -5.29 -6.40
CA LYS A 53 14.08 -6.48 -7.26
C LYS A 53 14.81 -6.30 -8.59
N ASP A 54 14.93 -5.06 -9.07
CA ASP A 54 15.67 -4.73 -10.28
C ASP A 54 17.19 -4.54 -10.03
N TYR A 55 17.67 -4.55 -8.78
CA TYR A 55 19.10 -4.36 -8.48
C TYR A 55 20.01 -5.31 -9.25
N GLY A 56 19.63 -6.58 -9.35
CA GLY A 56 20.37 -7.60 -10.11
C GLY A 56 20.48 -7.21 -11.58
N TYR A 57 19.42 -6.66 -12.17
CA TYR A 57 19.48 -6.14 -13.53
C TYR A 57 20.30 -4.85 -13.62
N MET A 58 20.09 -3.90 -12.71
CA MET A 58 20.77 -2.59 -12.67
C MET A 58 22.29 -2.72 -12.56
N LEU A 59 22.78 -3.71 -11.82
CA LEU A 59 24.21 -3.95 -11.55
C LEU A 59 24.78 -5.17 -12.28
N ARG A 60 24.04 -5.76 -13.25
CA ARG A 60 24.45 -7.00 -13.95
C ARG A 60 25.80 -6.92 -14.67
N THR A 61 26.25 -5.72 -15.02
CA THR A 61 27.52 -5.49 -15.70
C THR A 61 28.62 -4.99 -14.77
N ASP A 62 28.36 -4.90 -13.46
CA ASP A 62 29.34 -4.52 -12.44
C ASP A 62 29.93 -5.80 -11.82
N PRO A 63 31.18 -6.18 -12.16
CA PRO A 63 31.75 -7.46 -11.71
C PRO A 63 31.86 -7.59 -10.19
N ALA A 64 31.93 -6.46 -9.46
CA ALA A 64 32.04 -6.48 -8.00
C ALA A 64 30.67 -6.68 -7.31
N TYR A 65 29.57 -6.41 -8.02
CA TYR A 65 28.22 -6.38 -7.44
C TYR A 65 27.21 -7.30 -8.10
N ALA A 66 27.43 -7.78 -9.32
CA ALA A 66 26.43 -8.55 -10.09
C ALA A 66 25.82 -9.70 -9.27
N GLU A 67 26.66 -10.55 -8.68
CA GLU A 67 26.20 -11.70 -7.87
C GLU A 67 25.48 -11.28 -6.59
N LYS A 68 26.03 -10.31 -5.86
CA LYS A 68 25.41 -9.80 -4.62
C LYS A 68 24.06 -9.14 -4.91
N ALA A 69 23.98 -8.37 -5.99
CA ALA A 69 22.77 -7.69 -6.42
C ALA A 69 21.68 -8.68 -6.83
N GLU A 70 22.05 -9.74 -7.57
CA GLU A 70 21.13 -10.82 -7.92
C GLU A 70 20.61 -11.54 -6.67
N ARG A 71 21.50 -11.89 -5.73
CA ARG A 71 21.10 -12.51 -4.46
C ARG A 71 20.11 -11.66 -3.67
N ILE A 72 20.40 -10.36 -3.49
CA ILE A 72 19.51 -9.43 -2.79
C ILE A 72 18.17 -9.29 -3.52
N SER A 73 18.20 -9.21 -4.85
CA SER A 73 16.97 -9.12 -5.66
C SER A 73 16.10 -10.36 -5.47
N ALA A 74 16.70 -11.54 -5.42
CA ALA A 74 16.01 -12.80 -5.18
C ALA A 74 15.42 -12.91 -3.76
N LEU A 75 16.12 -12.39 -2.76
CA LEU A 75 15.64 -12.33 -1.36
C LEU A 75 14.53 -11.29 -1.17
N THR A 76 14.37 -10.35 -2.10
CA THR A 76 13.43 -9.24 -1.94
C THR A 76 11.99 -9.67 -2.15
N LYS A 77 11.15 -9.39 -1.17
CA LYS A 77 9.76 -9.84 -1.11
C LYS A 77 8.83 -8.68 -0.80
N ASP A 78 7.70 -8.64 -1.49
CA ASP A 78 6.61 -7.75 -1.09
C ASP A 78 6.01 -8.25 0.22
N VAL A 79 5.63 -7.33 1.10
CA VAL A 79 5.03 -7.66 2.40
C VAL A 79 3.79 -8.55 2.25
N THR A 80 2.95 -8.34 1.24
CA THR A 80 1.75 -9.17 1.03
C THR A 80 2.10 -10.58 0.57
N LYS A 81 3.22 -10.74 -0.16
CA LYS A 81 3.75 -12.07 -0.51
C LYS A 81 4.29 -12.80 0.71
N LEU A 82 4.99 -12.10 1.61
CA LEU A 82 5.40 -12.70 2.89
C LEU A 82 4.17 -13.18 3.68
N LEU A 83 3.18 -12.31 3.87
CA LEU A 83 1.98 -12.63 4.62
C LEU A 83 1.20 -13.80 4.00
N GLY A 84 1.08 -13.83 2.68
CA GLY A 84 0.47 -14.96 1.97
C GLY A 84 1.21 -16.29 2.16
N ASP A 85 2.54 -16.26 2.23
CA ASP A 85 3.37 -17.45 2.42
C ASP A 85 3.36 -17.95 3.88
N LEU A 86 3.04 -17.08 4.85
CA LEU A 86 2.84 -17.47 6.26
C LEU A 86 1.51 -18.23 6.48
N GLY A 87 0.56 -18.13 5.54
CA GLY A 87 -0.72 -18.84 5.61
C GLY A 87 -1.78 -18.08 6.41
N ASP A 88 -2.58 -18.81 7.20
CA ASP A 88 -3.64 -18.22 8.02
C ASP A 88 -3.04 -17.36 9.14
N LEU A 89 -3.31 -16.06 9.09
CA LEU A 89 -2.84 -15.08 10.06
C LEU A 89 -3.75 -15.00 11.30
N GLY A 90 -4.88 -15.72 11.32
CA GLY A 90 -5.92 -15.56 12.34
C GLY A 90 -6.60 -14.18 12.29
N ALA A 91 -6.45 -13.46 11.18
CA ALA A 91 -6.95 -12.11 11.01
C ALA A 91 -8.48 -12.08 10.99
N LYS A 92 -9.08 -11.22 11.81
CA LYS A 92 -10.53 -11.00 11.89
C LYS A 92 -10.82 -9.51 11.97
N ALA A 93 -11.49 -8.99 10.95
CA ALA A 93 -11.90 -7.60 10.83
C ALA A 93 -12.68 -7.20 12.09
N PRO A 94 -12.20 -6.20 12.86
CA PRO A 94 -12.85 -5.84 14.12
C PRO A 94 -14.23 -5.22 13.92
N VAL A 95 -14.45 -4.61 12.76
CA VAL A 95 -15.73 -4.03 12.33
C VAL A 95 -15.93 -4.27 10.82
N PRO A 96 -17.18 -4.40 10.35
CA PRO A 96 -17.45 -4.60 8.93
C PRO A 96 -17.19 -3.30 8.16
N LEU A 97 -16.11 -3.26 7.36
CA LEU A 97 -15.79 -2.14 6.46
C LEU A 97 -15.82 -2.57 5.00
N THR A 98 -16.33 -1.67 4.16
CA THR A 98 -16.17 -1.72 2.71
C THR A 98 -14.85 -1.05 2.32
N VAL A 99 -13.91 -1.84 1.81
CA VAL A 99 -12.57 -1.42 1.41
C VAL A 99 -12.52 -1.26 -0.10
N ALA A 100 -12.34 -0.04 -0.59
CA ALA A 100 -11.94 0.19 -1.97
C ALA A 100 -10.45 -0.12 -2.12
N TYR A 101 -10.11 -1.19 -2.85
CA TYR A 101 -8.71 -1.54 -3.03
C TYR A 101 -8.07 -0.79 -4.21
N HIS A 102 -7.11 0.08 -3.91
CA HIS A 102 -6.27 0.70 -4.93
C HIS A 102 -5.08 -0.20 -5.26
N SER A 103 -5.17 -0.84 -6.42
CA SER A 103 -4.09 -1.65 -6.98
C SER A 103 -2.96 -0.74 -7.48
N ALA A 104 -1.88 -0.59 -6.71
CA ALA A 104 -0.76 0.28 -7.08
C ALA A 104 -0.08 -0.22 -8.37
N CYS A 105 0.20 0.69 -9.31
CA CYS A 105 0.77 0.33 -10.61
C CYS A 105 2.15 -0.36 -10.50
N SER A 106 2.98 0.04 -9.53
CA SER A 106 4.28 -0.62 -9.29
C SER A 106 4.13 -2.05 -8.76
N LEU A 107 3.07 -2.33 -7.98
CA LEU A 107 2.77 -3.68 -7.52
C LEU A 107 2.24 -4.56 -8.66
N GLN A 108 1.29 -4.04 -9.44
CA GLN A 108 0.67 -4.73 -10.57
C GLN A 108 1.64 -5.00 -11.72
N HIS A 109 2.36 -3.97 -12.17
CA HIS A 109 3.14 -4.05 -13.40
C HIS A 109 4.61 -4.33 -13.13
N GLY A 110 5.17 -3.76 -12.06
CA GLY A 110 6.56 -4.00 -11.68
C GLY A 110 6.72 -5.36 -11.00
N GLN A 111 5.97 -5.59 -9.92
CA GLN A 111 6.12 -6.81 -9.13
C GLN A 111 5.21 -7.98 -9.55
N LYS A 112 4.26 -7.74 -10.46
CA LYS A 112 3.27 -8.73 -10.94
C LYS A 112 2.41 -9.34 -9.83
N ILE A 113 2.14 -8.56 -8.78
CA ILE A 113 1.26 -8.95 -7.67
C ILE A 113 -0.08 -8.20 -7.84
N THR A 114 -1.17 -8.95 -8.01
CA THR A 114 -2.49 -8.39 -8.36
C THR A 114 -3.58 -8.78 -7.37
N SER A 115 -3.82 -10.08 -7.18
CA SER A 115 -4.94 -10.59 -6.37
C SER A 115 -4.60 -10.77 -4.90
N LEU A 116 -3.32 -10.98 -4.58
CA LEU A 116 -2.89 -11.38 -3.23
C LEU A 116 -3.29 -10.38 -2.12
N PRO A 117 -3.08 -9.05 -2.28
CA PRO A 117 -3.46 -8.10 -1.24
C PRO A 117 -4.97 -8.07 -0.99
N LYS A 118 -5.77 -8.17 -2.06
CA LYS A 118 -7.24 -8.25 -1.97
C LYS A 118 -7.68 -9.51 -1.24
N ARG A 119 -7.09 -10.65 -1.61
CA ARG A 119 -7.38 -11.95 -0.99
C ARG A 119 -7.12 -11.91 0.51
N LEU A 120 -5.97 -11.39 0.94
CA LEU A 120 -5.65 -11.27 2.37
C LEU A 120 -6.67 -10.41 3.13
N LEU A 121 -7.10 -9.28 2.55
CA LEU A 121 -8.12 -8.43 3.16
C LEU A 121 -9.50 -9.11 3.21
N THR A 122 -9.90 -9.83 2.17
CA THR A 122 -11.14 -10.62 2.15
C THR A 122 -11.10 -11.77 3.16
N GLU A 123 -9.98 -12.50 3.23
CA GLU A 123 -9.76 -13.58 4.22
C GLU A 123 -9.79 -13.04 5.65
N ALA A 124 -9.31 -11.82 5.88
CA ALA A 124 -9.45 -11.13 7.16
C ALA A 124 -10.89 -10.69 7.48
N GLY A 125 -11.86 -10.83 6.57
CA GLY A 125 -13.28 -10.52 6.80
C GLY A 125 -13.72 -9.12 6.38
N PHE A 126 -12.89 -8.35 5.67
CA PHE A 126 -13.31 -7.08 5.07
C PHE A 126 -14.09 -7.30 3.77
N ARG A 127 -15.05 -6.42 3.48
CA ARG A 127 -15.71 -6.38 2.16
C ARG A 127 -14.83 -5.62 1.18
N VAL A 128 -14.09 -6.33 0.34
CA VAL A 128 -13.15 -5.71 -0.62
C VAL A 128 -13.84 -5.50 -1.96
N GLU A 129 -13.83 -4.26 -2.44
CA GLU A 129 -14.41 -3.86 -3.73
C GLU A 129 -13.29 -3.35 -4.66
N ASP A 130 -13.41 -3.72 -5.94
CA ASP A 130 -12.51 -3.21 -6.98
C ASP A 130 -12.89 -1.78 -7.37
N VAL A 131 -11.89 -0.92 -7.50
CA VAL A 131 -12.07 0.45 -7.98
C VAL A 131 -12.27 0.43 -9.50
N PRO A 132 -13.33 1.06 -10.04
CA PRO A 132 -13.47 1.28 -11.49
C PRO A 132 -12.19 1.86 -12.08
N GLU A 133 -11.79 1.35 -13.24
CA GLU A 133 -10.53 1.77 -13.88
C GLU A 133 -9.30 1.58 -12.95
N GLY A 134 -9.32 0.51 -12.14
CA GLY A 134 -8.30 0.22 -11.12
C GLY A 134 -6.86 0.17 -11.63
N HIS A 135 -6.66 -0.08 -12.92
CA HIS A 135 -5.35 -0.07 -13.59
C HIS A 135 -4.79 1.34 -13.86
N ILE A 136 -5.63 2.39 -13.84
CA ILE A 136 -5.18 3.77 -14.06
C ILE A 136 -4.38 4.26 -12.85
N CYS A 137 -3.24 4.90 -13.15
CA CYS A 137 -2.34 5.48 -12.15
C CYS A 137 -3.03 6.53 -11.27
N CYS A 138 -2.62 6.62 -10.01
CA CYS A 138 -3.07 7.65 -9.07
C CYS A 138 -2.53 9.07 -9.37
N GLY A 139 -1.54 9.20 -10.26
CA GLY A 139 -0.90 10.47 -10.60
C GLY A 139 0.38 10.80 -9.82
N SER A 140 0.70 10.07 -8.74
CA SER A 140 1.94 10.31 -7.96
C SER A 140 3.20 10.07 -8.78
N ALA A 141 3.38 8.81 -9.24
CA ALA A 141 4.54 8.31 -9.98
C ALA A 141 5.90 8.86 -9.49
N GLY A 142 6.08 8.94 -8.16
CA GLY A 142 7.32 9.38 -7.54
C GLY A 142 7.48 10.90 -7.56
N THR A 143 8.16 11.43 -8.58
CA THR A 143 8.37 12.88 -8.77
C THR A 143 7.43 13.48 -9.82
N TYR A 144 6.65 12.66 -10.51
CA TYR A 144 5.82 13.12 -11.63
C TYR A 144 4.81 14.17 -11.20
N ASN A 145 4.16 14.01 -10.04
CA ASN A 145 3.24 15.01 -9.51
C ASN A 145 3.89 16.38 -9.21
N LEU A 146 5.21 16.44 -8.98
CA LEU A 146 5.94 17.69 -8.82
C LEU A 146 6.37 18.28 -10.16
N LEU A 147 6.71 17.43 -11.13
CA LEU A 147 7.23 17.86 -12.43
C LEU A 147 6.12 18.14 -13.45
N GLN A 148 4.95 17.51 -13.31
CA GLN A 148 3.80 17.56 -14.21
C GLN A 148 2.49 17.66 -13.39
N PRO A 149 2.32 18.72 -12.57
CA PRO A 149 1.23 18.81 -11.60
C PRO A 149 -0.15 18.78 -12.24
N GLU A 150 -0.35 19.46 -13.37
CA GLU A 150 -1.65 19.52 -14.04
C GLU A 150 -2.12 18.14 -14.52
N LEU A 151 -1.20 17.32 -15.06
CA LEU A 151 -1.52 15.96 -15.51
C LEU A 151 -1.71 15.01 -14.33
N ALA A 152 -0.90 15.15 -13.29
CA ALA A 152 -1.05 14.38 -12.06
C ALA A 152 -2.39 14.65 -11.37
N ASP A 153 -2.86 15.90 -11.38
CA ASP A 153 -4.15 16.28 -10.82
C ASP A 153 -5.34 15.78 -11.64
N GLN A 154 -5.22 15.72 -12.97
CA GLN A 154 -6.23 15.07 -13.82
C GLN A 154 -6.35 13.56 -13.49
N LEU A 155 -5.21 12.87 -13.36
CA LEU A 155 -5.18 11.45 -12.99
C LEU A 155 -5.72 11.22 -11.58
N LYS A 156 -5.33 12.08 -10.62
CA LYS A 156 -5.82 12.04 -9.23
C LYS A 156 -7.33 12.22 -9.18
N THR A 157 -7.86 13.26 -9.83
CA THR A 157 -9.30 13.55 -9.87
C THR A 157 -10.07 12.35 -10.42
N ARG A 158 -9.65 11.80 -11.57
CA ARG A 158 -10.27 10.59 -12.14
C ARG A 158 -10.23 9.40 -11.19
N LYS A 159 -9.09 9.18 -10.53
CA LYS A 159 -8.92 8.07 -9.57
C LYS A 159 -9.83 8.23 -8.36
N VAL A 160 -9.89 9.43 -7.78
CA VAL A 160 -10.74 9.72 -6.62
C VAL A 160 -12.20 9.57 -6.98
N THR A 161 -12.66 10.16 -8.10
CA THR A 161 -14.05 9.99 -8.55
C THR A 161 -14.40 8.50 -8.72
N ALA A 162 -13.50 7.71 -9.28
CA ALA A 162 -13.69 6.27 -9.38
C ALA A 162 -13.80 5.55 -8.03
N ILE A 163 -12.97 5.92 -7.06
CA ILE A 163 -13.03 5.40 -5.69
C ILE A 163 -14.37 5.76 -5.03
N GLU A 164 -14.80 7.00 -5.14
CA GLU A 164 -16.00 7.50 -4.47
C GLU A 164 -17.30 6.89 -5.02
N MET A 165 -17.30 6.46 -6.30
CA MET A 165 -18.42 5.68 -6.87
C MET A 165 -18.66 4.34 -6.16
N VAL A 166 -17.62 3.75 -5.55
CA VAL A 166 -17.74 2.52 -4.75
C VAL A 166 -18.41 2.80 -3.39
N ALA A 167 -18.49 4.06 -2.98
CA ALA A 167 -18.96 4.50 -1.68
C ALA A 167 -18.28 3.78 -0.49
N PRO A 168 -16.93 3.65 -0.47
CA PRO A 168 -16.21 2.86 0.51
C PRO A 168 -16.15 3.54 1.88
N ASP A 169 -15.88 2.74 2.92
CA ASP A 169 -15.55 3.23 4.25
C ASP A 169 -14.06 3.61 4.35
N VAL A 170 -13.20 2.95 3.56
CA VAL A 170 -11.75 3.14 3.56
C VAL A 170 -11.14 2.74 2.20
N VAL A 171 -10.03 3.38 1.82
CA VAL A 171 -9.19 2.97 0.69
C VAL A 171 -7.93 2.28 1.20
N ALA A 172 -7.61 1.11 0.64
CA ALA A 172 -6.36 0.41 0.93
C ALA A 172 -5.40 0.47 -0.27
N ALA A 173 -4.13 0.77 -0.03
CA ALA A 173 -3.07 0.77 -1.05
C ALA A 173 -1.75 0.18 -0.52
N GLY A 174 -0.86 -0.21 -1.41
CA GLY A 174 0.47 -0.80 -1.10
C GLY A 174 1.66 0.11 -1.39
N ASN A 175 1.45 1.42 -1.58
CA ASN A 175 2.52 2.35 -1.93
C ASN A 175 2.28 3.72 -1.33
N VAL A 176 3.28 4.24 -0.60
CA VAL A 176 3.18 5.53 0.10
C VAL A 176 2.83 6.69 -0.85
N GLY A 177 3.42 6.74 -2.04
CA GLY A 177 3.10 7.79 -3.02
C GLY A 177 1.64 7.75 -3.48
N CYS A 178 1.07 6.54 -3.62
CA CYS A 178 -0.36 6.38 -3.94
C CYS A 178 -1.23 6.84 -2.79
N ILE A 179 -0.88 6.47 -1.56
CA ILE A 179 -1.61 6.85 -0.34
C ILE A 179 -1.66 8.37 -0.22
N THR A 180 -0.50 9.04 -0.27
CA THR A 180 -0.41 10.49 -0.16
C THR A 180 -1.18 11.21 -1.27
N GLN A 181 -1.04 10.75 -2.53
CA GLN A 181 -1.70 11.39 -3.66
C GLN A 181 -3.22 11.26 -3.59
N ILE A 182 -3.74 10.06 -3.27
CA ILE A 182 -5.19 9.82 -3.19
C ILE A 182 -5.78 10.56 -1.97
N ALA A 183 -5.13 10.49 -0.81
CA ALA A 183 -5.59 11.16 0.40
C ALA A 183 -5.67 12.68 0.26
N SER A 184 -4.88 13.28 -0.63
CA SER A 184 -4.97 14.72 -0.91
C SER A 184 -6.22 15.14 -1.72
N GLY A 185 -6.99 14.17 -2.23
CA GLY A 185 -8.12 14.43 -3.11
C GLY A 185 -9.48 13.96 -2.59
N THR A 186 -9.55 13.27 -1.45
CA THR A 186 -10.80 12.74 -0.90
C THR A 186 -10.80 12.75 0.62
N ASP A 187 -12.00 12.83 1.21
CA ASP A 187 -12.21 12.70 2.66
C ASP A 187 -12.31 11.24 3.12
N VAL A 188 -12.38 10.28 2.18
CA VAL A 188 -12.34 8.85 2.53
C VAL A 188 -10.96 8.53 3.09
N PRO A 189 -10.85 7.91 4.28
CA PRO A 189 -9.57 7.51 4.85
C PRO A 189 -8.79 6.61 3.89
N VAL A 190 -7.51 6.93 3.67
CA VAL A 190 -6.60 6.12 2.85
C VAL A 190 -5.52 5.55 3.75
N VAL A 191 -5.40 4.22 3.78
CA VAL A 191 -4.47 3.49 4.64
C VAL A 191 -3.61 2.52 3.85
N HIS A 192 -2.52 2.09 4.45
CA HIS A 192 -1.74 1.00 3.94
C HIS A 192 -2.45 -0.34 4.16
N THR A 193 -2.35 -1.26 3.19
CA THR A 193 -2.98 -2.60 3.30
C THR A 193 -2.57 -3.33 4.57
N VAL A 194 -1.31 -3.22 4.97
CA VAL A 194 -0.79 -3.84 6.20
C VAL A 194 -1.40 -3.23 7.46
N GLU A 195 -1.80 -1.96 7.48
CA GLU A 195 -2.45 -1.38 8.67
C GLU A 195 -3.81 -2.03 8.94
N LEU A 196 -4.57 -2.37 7.88
CA LEU A 196 -5.84 -3.10 8.04
C LEU A 196 -5.63 -4.54 8.49
N LEU A 197 -4.60 -5.21 7.96
CA LEU A 197 -4.26 -6.57 8.34
C LEU A 197 -3.74 -6.64 9.78
N ASP A 198 -2.88 -5.70 10.18
CA ASP A 198 -2.38 -5.56 11.55
C ASP A 198 -3.54 -5.35 12.54
N TRP A 199 -4.46 -4.44 12.22
CA TRP A 199 -5.66 -4.21 13.03
C TRP A 199 -6.54 -5.47 13.14
N ALA A 200 -6.71 -6.21 12.05
CA ALA A 200 -7.44 -7.47 12.05
C ALA A 200 -6.73 -8.58 12.85
N THR A 201 -5.42 -8.47 13.10
CA THR A 201 -4.66 -9.40 13.95
C THR A 201 -4.51 -8.92 15.41
N GLY A 202 -5.21 -7.84 15.79
CA GLY A 202 -5.19 -7.30 17.17
C GLY A 202 -4.28 -6.09 17.37
N GLY A 203 -3.67 -5.58 16.30
CA GLY A 203 -2.96 -4.30 16.30
C GLY A 203 -3.89 -3.09 16.50
N PRO A 204 -3.34 -1.87 16.57
CA PRO A 204 -4.13 -0.66 16.76
C PRO A 204 -4.99 -0.34 15.54
N ARG A 205 -6.13 0.32 15.76
CA ARG A 205 -6.94 0.90 14.68
C ARG A 205 -6.10 1.90 13.87
N PRO A 206 -6.09 1.86 12.52
CA PRO A 206 -5.28 2.78 11.71
C PRO A 206 -5.60 4.25 11.99
N ALA A 207 -4.58 5.10 12.04
CA ALA A 207 -4.73 6.50 12.46
C ALA A 207 -5.74 7.27 11.59
N ALA A 208 -5.74 7.06 10.27
CA ALA A 208 -6.67 7.70 9.35
C ALA A 208 -8.15 7.30 9.63
N LEU A 209 -8.38 6.15 10.26
CA LEU A 209 -9.72 5.70 10.68
C LEU A 209 -10.09 6.20 12.08
N GLN A 210 -9.15 6.68 12.90
CA GLN A 210 -9.45 7.20 14.23
C GLN A 210 -10.07 8.61 14.20
N ALA A 211 -9.74 9.40 13.17
CA ALA A 211 -10.26 10.77 13.00
C ALA A 211 -11.78 10.84 12.73
N GLY A 212 -12.46 9.69 12.65
CA GLY A 212 -13.88 9.55 12.36
C GLY A 212 -14.17 9.97 10.93
N SER A 213 -14.54 9.02 10.08
CA SER A 213 -15.07 9.40 8.76
C SER A 213 -16.40 10.15 8.96
N ALA A 214 -16.72 11.11 8.10
CA ALA A 214 -18.02 11.79 8.14
C ALA A 214 -19.19 10.78 8.06
N ARG A 215 -18.96 9.62 7.44
CA ARG A 215 -19.91 8.52 7.32
C ARG A 215 -20.06 7.69 8.60
N GLU A 216 -19.01 7.47 9.40
CA GLU A 216 -19.14 6.83 10.71
C GLU A 216 -19.95 7.69 11.67
N ARG A 217 -19.76 9.01 11.63
CA ARG A 217 -20.61 9.95 12.39
C ARG A 217 -22.08 9.87 11.94
N SER A 218 -22.35 9.77 10.63
CA SER A 218 -23.71 9.61 10.12
C SER A 218 -24.33 8.24 10.37
N ARG A 219 -23.56 7.14 10.30
CA ARG A 219 -24.06 5.79 10.64
C ARG A 219 -24.36 5.68 12.13
N ALA A 220 -23.45 6.14 13.00
CA ALA A 220 -23.68 6.18 14.43
C ALA A 220 -24.88 7.08 14.81
N ALA A 221 -25.08 8.20 14.10
CA ALA A 221 -26.26 9.05 14.29
C ALA A 221 -27.57 8.40 13.79
N GLY A 222 -27.51 7.62 12.71
CA GLY A 222 -28.65 6.86 12.20
C GLY A 222 -29.06 5.70 13.09
N ASP A 223 -28.09 4.97 13.64
CA ASP A 223 -28.31 3.87 14.59
C ASP A 223 -28.76 4.38 15.98
N ALA A 224 -28.40 5.61 16.36
CA ALA A 224 -28.90 6.23 17.59
C ALA A 224 -30.34 6.76 17.47
N ALA A 225 -30.79 7.12 16.26
CA ALA A 225 -32.14 7.61 16.00
C ALA A 225 -33.19 6.49 15.91
N SER A 226 -32.77 5.24 15.70
CA SER A 226 -33.66 4.07 15.67
C SER A 226 -33.92 3.46 17.05
N ASP A 227 -33.22 3.93 18.10
CA ASP A 227 -33.32 3.45 19.49
C ASP A 227 -34.18 4.39 20.37
N GLU A 228 -34.87 5.37 19.77
CA GLU A 228 -35.79 6.25 20.50
C GLU A 228 -37.08 5.47 20.85
N PRO A 229 -37.41 5.28 22.13
CA PRO A 229 -38.56 4.47 22.52
C PRO A 229 -39.85 5.15 22.06
N ALA A 230 -40.68 4.39 21.33
CA ALA A 230 -41.95 4.87 20.80
C ALA A 230 -42.76 5.60 21.89
N PRO A 231 -43.37 6.76 21.56
CA PRO A 231 -44.14 7.52 22.53
C PRO A 231 -45.28 6.65 23.05
N ARG A 232 -45.31 6.46 24.38
CA ARG A 232 -46.41 5.78 25.06
C ARG A 232 -47.68 6.57 24.80
N THR A 233 -48.59 5.99 24.03
CA THR A 233 -49.95 6.49 23.86
C THR A 233 -50.62 6.49 25.23
N ALA A 234 -50.93 7.67 25.76
CA ALA A 234 -51.78 7.81 26.92
C ALA A 234 -53.22 7.59 26.47
N ASP A 235 -53.80 6.47 26.88
CA ASP A 235 -55.25 6.22 26.78
C ASP A 235 -55.98 7.00 27.89
N ALA A 236 -57.00 7.74 27.44
CA ALA A 236 -58.21 8.26 28.12
C ALA A 236 -58.09 8.98 29.48
#